data_AF-A0A397U3Q3-F1
#
_entry.id   AF-A0A397U3Q3-F1
#
_cell.length_a   1.000
_cell.length_b   1.000
_cell.length_c   1.000
_cell.angle_alpha   90.00
_cell.angle_beta   90.00
_cell.angle_gamma   90.00
#
_symmetry.space_group_name_H-M   'P 1'
#
loop_
_entity.id
_entity.type
_entity.pdbx_description
1 polymer ?
#
loop_
_entity_poly.entity_id
_entity_poly.type
_entity_poly.pdbx_seq_one_letter_code
_entity_poly.pdbx_strand_id
1 'polypeptide(L)' 'ISSWIDRRSTIYDTTEIPYEFKLLLRGSRDGFASEIFHKLCDNLPRTVVAV' A
#
# COMPACT_ATOMS: atom_id res chain seq x y z
N ILE A 1 -1.06 -8.55 -2.88
CA ILE A 1 -0.72 -7.80 -1.65
C ILE A 1 -1.35 -8.46 -0.44
N SER A 2 -2.69 -8.63 -0.39
CA SER A 2 -3.42 -9.25 0.73
C SER A 2 -2.83 -10.58 1.20
N SER A 3 -2.62 -11.55 0.29
CA SER A 3 -2.01 -12.84 0.65
C SER A 3 -0.59 -12.73 1.22
N TRP A 4 0.18 -11.73 0.80
CA TRP A 4 1.53 -11.50 1.34
C TRP A 4 1.46 -10.96 2.77
N ILE A 5 0.54 -10.04 3.06
CA ILE A 5 0.28 -9.54 4.41
C ILE A 5 -0.05 -10.72 5.35
N ASP A 6 -0.92 -11.63 4.89
CA ASP A 6 -1.39 -12.78 5.67
C ASP A 6 -0.45 -14.01 5.58
N ARG A 7 0.68 -13.89 4.88
CA ARG A 7 1.65 -14.99 4.62
C ARG A 7 1.01 -16.25 4.04
N ARG A 8 -0.02 -16.11 3.21
CA ARG A 8 -0.65 -17.21 2.47
C ARG A 8 0.21 -17.61 1.29
N SER A 9 0.23 -18.93 1.00
CA SER A 9 0.86 -19.49 -0.19
C SER A 9 0.02 -19.31 -1.46
N THR A 10 -1.30 -19.16 -1.31
CA THR A 10 -2.23 -18.91 -2.41
C THR A 10 -2.75 -17.47 -2.42
N ILE A 11 -3.05 -16.96 -3.62
CA ILE A 11 -3.66 -15.63 -3.78
C ILE A 11 -5.12 -15.66 -3.33
N TYR A 12 -5.61 -14.55 -2.77
CA TYR A 12 -7.05 -14.35 -2.57
C TYR A 12 -7.74 -14.19 -3.93
N ASP A 13 -8.94 -14.74 -4.05
CA ASP A 13 -9.87 -14.32 -5.10
C ASP A 13 -10.25 -12.86 -4.90
N THR A 14 -10.49 -12.13 -5.99
CA THR A 14 -10.75 -10.68 -5.94
C THR A 14 -11.98 -10.32 -5.13
N THR A 15 -12.97 -11.21 -5.06
CA THR A 15 -14.19 -11.06 -4.26
C THR A 15 -14.01 -11.40 -2.78
N GLU A 16 -12.89 -12.02 -2.40
CA GLU A 16 -12.61 -12.48 -1.03
C GLU A 16 -11.50 -11.69 -0.32
N ILE A 17 -11.00 -10.61 -0.95
CA ILE A 17 -9.95 -9.79 -0.36
C ILE A 17 -10.49 -9.11 0.92
N PRO A 18 -9.90 -9.34 2.11
CA PRO A 18 -10.42 -8.79 3.36
C PRO A 18 -9.96 -7.35 3.64
N TYR A 19 -9.22 -6.73 2.71
CA TYR A 19 -8.60 -5.42 2.87
C TYR A 19 -9.12 -4.43 1.83
N GLU A 20 -9.47 -3.24 2.29
CA GLU A 20 -9.65 -2.08 1.43
C GLU A 20 -8.35 -1.27 1.39
N PHE A 21 -7.76 -1.12 0.19
CA PHE A 21 -6.55 -0.32 0.02
C PHE A 21 -6.91 1.10 -0.44
N LYS A 22 -6.40 2.11 0.29
CA LYS A 22 -6.50 3.51 -0.09
C LYS A 22 -5.15 4.01 -0.56
N LEU A 23 -5.11 4.54 -1.78
CA LEU A 23 -3.88 5.09 -2.36
C LEU A 23 -3.54 6.43 -1.69
N LEU A 24 -2.42 6.48 -0.97
CA LEU A 24 -1.90 7.70 -0.36
C LEU A 24 -0.97 8.48 -1.31
N LEU A 25 -0.03 7.76 -1.94
CA LEU A 25 1.02 8.33 -2.79
C LEU A 25 1.23 7.45 -4.03
N ARG A 26 1.43 8.06 -5.20
CA ARG A 26 1.86 7.40 -6.43
C ARG A 26 2.96 8.21 -7.09
N GLY A 27 4.17 7.68 -7.18
CA GLY A 27 5.34 8.42 -7.69
C GLY A 27 5.16 9.02 -9.10
N SER A 28 4.46 8.34 -10.00
CA SER A 28 4.16 8.88 -11.34
C SER A 28 3.15 10.03 -11.35
N ARG A 29 2.33 10.18 -10.29
CA ARG A 29 1.33 11.25 -10.14
C ARG A 29 1.84 12.38 -9.25
N ASP A 30 2.46 12.02 -8.14
CA ASP A 30 2.78 12.91 -7.04
C ASP A 30 4.29 13.26 -6.99
N GLY A 31 5.14 12.57 -7.75
CA GLY A 31 6.59 12.71 -7.73
C GLY A 31 7.28 11.78 -6.72
N PHE A 32 8.61 11.71 -6.82
CA PHE A 32 9.46 10.83 -6.00
C PHE A 32 10.28 11.57 -4.93
N ALA A 33 9.96 12.84 -4.67
CA ALA A 33 10.65 13.60 -3.62
C ALA A 33 10.30 13.05 -2.23
N SER A 34 11.31 12.87 -1.37
CA SER A 34 11.14 12.34 -0.01
C SER A 34 10.20 13.21 0.84
N GLU A 35 10.24 14.53 0.64
CA GLU A 35 9.36 15.50 1.30
C GLU A 35 7.88 15.19 1.07
N ILE A 36 7.52 14.73 -0.13
CA ILE A 36 6.15 14.39 -0.50
C ILE A 36 5.72 13.10 0.21
N PHE A 37 6.62 12.12 0.31
CA PHE A 37 6.37 10.90 1.08
C PHE A 37 6.14 11.21 2.56
N HIS A 38 7.04 11.97 3.19
CA HIS A 38 6.91 12.31 4.61
C HIS A 38 5.62 13.08 4.91
N LYS A 39 5.26 14.03 4.03
CA LYS A 39 4.02 14.80 4.17
C LYS A 39 2.76 13.94 4.10
N LEU A 40 2.75 12.89 3.27
CA LEU A 40 1.54 12.09 3.00
C LEU A 40 1.47 10.78 3.79
N CYS A 41 2.59 10.23 4.25
CA CYS A 41 2.67 8.87 4.78
C CYS A 41 3.14 8.79 6.25
N ASP A 42 3.81 9.82 6.79
CA ASP A 42 4.36 9.76 8.14
C ASP A 42 3.25 9.53 9.19
N ASN A 43 3.56 8.73 10.21
CA ASN A 43 2.68 8.38 11.31
C ASN A 43 1.38 7.67 10.91
N LEU A 44 1.27 7.17 9.67
CA LEU A 44 0.15 6.32 9.25
C LEU A 44 0.53 4.84 9.41
N PRO A 45 0.02 4.14 10.44
CA PRO A 45 0.31 2.74 10.66
C PRO A 45 -0.36 1.88 9.57
N ARG A 46 0.12 0.64 9.42
CA ARG A 46 -0.43 -0.36 8.47
C ARG A 46 -0.42 0.13 7.02
N THR A 47 0.66 0.80 6.63
CA THR A 47 0.94 1.20 5.25
C THR A 47 1.84 0.16 4.58
N VAL A 48 1.65 -0.01 3.27
CA VAL A 48 2.49 -0.87 2.43
C VAL A 48 3.10 0.02 1.36
N VAL A 49 4.43 -0.05 1.21
CA VAL A 49 5.17 0.64 0.16
C VAL A 49 5.61 -0.39 -0.87
N ALA A 50 5.40 -0.09 -2.14
CA ALA A 50 5.90 -0.86 -3.28
C ALA A 50 6.67 0.11 -4.18
N VAL A 51 7.84 -0.34 -4.67
CA VAL A 51 8.76 0.43 -5.50
C VAL A 51 8.93 -0.29 -6.83
#